data_AF-A0A8X6R9I4-F1
#
_entry.id   AF-A0A8X6R9I4-F1
#
_cell.length_a   1.000
_cell.length_b   1.000
_cell.length_c   1.000
_cell.angle_alpha   90.00
_cell.angle_beta   90.00
_cell.angle_gamma   90.00
#
_symmetry.space_group_name_H-M   'P 1'
#
loop_
_entity.id
_entity.type
_entity.pdbx_description
1 polymer ?
#
loop_
_entity_poly.entity_id
_entity_poly.type
_entity_poly.pdbx_seq_one_letter_code
_entity_poly.pdbx_strand_id
1 'polypeptide(L)'
;MAFTLPVYKDKDGTFKWDGHLKPILRSLEAEKFEYELEEKEVYLGETLFISAEYSKLQVINEKELRLKHFPNAEVFTAKGVFHCYHTEKTFEFEEKIIDFIGD
;
A
#
# COMPACT_ATOMS: atom_id res chain seq x y z
N MET A 1 -18.40 -5.01 -3.94
CA MET A 1 -17.09 -5.42 -4.48
C MET A 1 -17.03 -6.94 -4.45
N ALA A 2 -16.93 -7.60 -5.60
CA ALA A 2 -16.67 -9.04 -5.63
C ALA A 2 -15.15 -9.23 -5.59
N PHE A 3 -14.64 -9.92 -4.56
CA PHE A 3 -13.25 -10.38 -4.58
C PHE A 3 -13.16 -11.52 -5.59
N THR A 4 -12.64 -11.23 -6.78
CA THR A 4 -12.26 -12.28 -7.71
C THR A 4 -10.97 -12.90 -7.18
N LEU A 5 -11.04 -14.14 -6.72
CA LEU A 5 -9.82 -14.88 -6.41
C LEU A 5 -9.02 -15.00 -7.71
N PRO A 6 -7.69 -14.82 -7.69
CA PRO A 6 -6.84 -14.97 -8.87
C PRO A 6 -6.69 -16.47 -9.18
N VAL A 7 -7.78 -17.08 -9.63
CA VAL A 7 -7.89 -18.48 -9.98
C VAL A 7 -8.49 -18.63 -11.37
N TYR A 8 -7.93 -19.53 -12.15
CA TYR A 8 -8.44 -19.87 -13.47
C TYR A 8 -8.71 -21.37 -13.55
N LYS A 9 -9.61 -21.76 -14.45
CA LYS A 9 -9.90 -23.17 -14.74
C LYS A 9 -9.00 -23.64 -15.89
N ASP A 10 -8.18 -24.64 -15.65
CA ASP A 10 -7.30 -25.22 -16.66
C ASP A 10 -8.06 -26.18 -17.58
N LYS A 11 -7.43 -26.61 -18.67
CA LYS A 11 -8.02 -27.46 -19.72
C LYS A 11 -8.49 -28.83 -19.20
N ASP A 12 -7.85 -29.32 -18.13
CA ASP A 12 -8.22 -30.56 -17.43
C ASP A 12 -9.40 -30.38 -16.45
N GLY A 13 -9.93 -29.16 -16.34
CA GLY A 13 -11.03 -28.81 -15.46
C GLY A 13 -10.61 -28.47 -14.03
N THR A 14 -9.31 -28.52 -13.70
CA THR A 14 -8.79 -28.14 -12.37
C THR A 14 -8.69 -26.62 -12.21
N PHE A 15 -8.85 -26.12 -10.98
CA PHE A 15 -8.60 -24.71 -10.67
C PHE A 15 -7.15 -24.52 -10.28
N LYS A 16 -6.49 -23.52 -10.89
CA LYS A 16 -5.11 -23.15 -10.64
C LYS A 16 -5.03 -21.68 -10.25
N TRP A 17 -4.04 -21.36 -9.42
CA TRP A 17 -3.76 -19.98 -9.04
C TRP A 17 -3.11 -19.24 -10.21
N ASP A 18 -3.61 -18.04 -10.49
CA ASP A 18 -3.05 -17.09 -11.44
C ASP A 18 -1.88 -16.33 -10.77
N GLY A 19 -0.91 -17.09 -10.25
CA GLY A 19 0.20 -16.56 -9.48
C GLY A 19 1.09 -17.64 -8.89
N HIS A 20 2.38 -17.35 -8.75
CA HIS A 20 3.34 -18.25 -8.14
C HIS A 20 3.20 -18.24 -6.61
N LEU A 21 2.35 -19.11 -6.08
CA LEU A 21 2.09 -19.16 -4.63
C LEU A 21 3.30 -19.52 -3.78
N LYS A 22 4.21 -20.38 -4.27
CA LYS A 22 5.36 -20.83 -3.47
C LYS A 22 6.27 -19.66 -3.03
N PRO A 23 6.70 -18.75 -3.94
CA PRO A 23 7.36 -17.51 -3.54
C PRO A 23 6.56 -16.66 -2.55
N ILE A 24 5.26 -16.45 -2.80
CA ILE A 24 4.41 -15.62 -1.94
C ILE A 24 4.35 -16.19 -0.53
N LEU A 25 4.10 -17.49 -0.40
CA LEU A 25 4.06 -18.18 0.89
C LEU A 25 5.41 -18.11 1.60
N ARG A 26 6.52 -18.33 0.87
CA ARG A 26 7.87 -18.19 1.43
C ARG A 26 8.14 -16.77 1.93
N SER A 27 7.66 -15.73 1.23
CA SER A 27 7.79 -14.35 1.67
C SER A 27 6.91 -14.05 2.90
N LEU A 28 5.69 -14.60 2.96
CA LEU A 28 4.80 -14.52 4.13
C LEU A 28 5.41 -15.18 5.37
N GLU A 29 6.08 -16.32 5.19
CA GLU A 29 6.79 -17.04 6.26
C GLU A 29 8.09 -16.34 6.71
N ALA A 30 8.66 -15.46 5.88
CA ALA A 30 9.92 -14.77 6.19
C ALA A 30 9.76 -13.59 7.18
N GLU A 31 8.54 -13.36 7.69
CA GLU A 31 8.15 -12.39 8.75
C GLU A 31 8.56 -10.92 8.56
N LYS A 32 9.29 -10.55 7.51
CA LYS A 32 9.77 -9.17 7.29
C LYS A 32 9.23 -8.58 6.00
N PHE A 33 7.98 -8.09 6.05
CA PHE A 33 7.49 -7.05 5.13
C PHE A 33 7.76 -5.64 5.68
N GLU A 34 8.65 -5.54 6.65
CA GLU A 34 9.09 -4.28 7.22
C GLU A 34 10.45 -3.94 6.60
N TYR A 35 10.53 -2.73 6.05
CA TYR A 35 11.80 -2.17 5.61
C TYR A 35 12.30 -1.26 6.72
N GLU A 36 13.40 -1.63 7.36
CA GLU A 36 14.08 -0.76 8.32
C GLU A 36 14.70 0.40 7.55
N LEU A 37 14.23 1.62 7.80
CA LEU A 37 14.84 2.83 7.23
C LEU A 37 16.24 2.99 7.84
N GLU A 38 17.28 2.55 7.11
CA GLU A 38 18.67 2.73 7.52
C GLU A 38 19.00 4.23 7.59
N GLU A 39 19.83 4.63 8.56
CA GLU A 39 20.12 6.04 8.88
C GLU A 39 20.59 6.93 7.72
N LYS A 40 20.98 6.34 6.58
CA LYS A 40 21.55 7.06 5.42
C LYS A 40 20.55 7.32 4.29
N GLU A 41 19.39 6.68 4.27
CA GLU A 41 18.48 6.78 3.12
C GLU A 41 17.54 7.97 3.30
N VAL A 42 17.94 9.14 2.78
CA VAL A 42 17.10 10.34 2.73
C VAL A 42 16.60 10.54 1.31
N TYR A 43 15.27 10.51 1.14
CA TYR A 43 14.61 10.84 -0.11
C TYR A 43 14.15 12.29 -0.11
N LEU A 44 14.71 13.09 -1.02
CA LEU A 44 14.44 14.53 -1.11
C LEU A 44 13.26 14.89 -2.01
N GLY A 45 12.63 13.92 -2.68
CA GLY A 45 11.45 14.17 -3.51
C GLY A 45 10.20 14.43 -2.68
N GLU A 46 9.20 15.04 -3.31
CA GLU A 46 7.86 15.15 -2.74
C GLU A 46 7.32 13.73 -2.50
N THR A 47 6.72 13.51 -1.34
CA THR A 47 6.23 12.18 -0.94
C THR A 47 4.85 12.32 -0.32
N LEU A 48 3.84 11.65 -0.86
CA LEU A 48 2.53 11.56 -0.23
C LEU A 48 2.37 10.21 0.47
N PHE A 49 2.25 10.24 1.79
CA PHE A 49 1.83 9.08 2.57
C PHE A 49 0.32 9.09 2.75
N ILE A 50 -0.36 8.05 2.28
CA ILE A 50 -1.81 7.89 2.41
C ILE A 50 -2.12 6.84 3.47
N SER A 51 -2.87 7.22 4.48
CA SER A 51 -3.47 6.34 5.49
C SER A 51 -4.99 6.33 5.36
N ALA A 52 -5.64 5.36 6.00
CA ALA A 52 -7.09 5.26 6.07
C ALA A 52 -7.53 5.10 7.53
N GLU A 53 -8.62 5.79 7.90
CA GLU A 53 -9.09 5.92 9.29
C GLU A 53 -9.32 4.57 9.99
N TYR A 54 -9.82 3.56 9.28
CA TYR A 54 -10.10 2.24 9.84
C TYR A 54 -9.03 1.19 9.48
N SER A 55 -7.95 1.58 8.80
CA SER A 55 -6.83 0.69 8.50
C SER A 55 -6.09 0.30 9.77
N LYS A 56 -5.81 -1.00 9.92
CA LYS A 56 -4.91 -1.50 10.97
C LYS A 56 -3.43 -1.36 10.61
N LEU A 57 -3.13 -1.10 9.34
CA LEU A 57 -1.78 -0.86 8.86
C LEU A 57 -1.43 0.60 9.14
N GLN A 58 -0.39 0.78 9.96
CA GLN A 58 0.12 2.09 10.34
C GLN A 58 0.96 2.65 9.20
N VAL A 59 0.62 3.85 8.73
CA VAL A 59 1.61 4.72 8.08
C VAL A 59 2.63 5.11 9.15
N ILE A 60 3.90 5.32 8.78
CA ILE A 60 4.99 5.71 9.71
C ILE A 60 4.48 6.78 10.68
N ASN A 61 4.09 6.36 11.89
CA ASN A 61 3.45 7.22 12.88
C ASN A 61 4.49 8.08 13.61
N GLU A 62 5.74 7.65 13.55
CA GLU A 62 6.90 8.37 14.03
C GLU A 62 7.19 9.55 13.10
N LYS A 63 6.55 10.68 13.39
CA LYS A 63 6.75 11.93 12.64
C LYS A 63 8.23 12.28 12.49
N GLU A 64 9.03 12.08 13.54
CA GLU A 64 10.47 12.38 13.52
C GLU A 64 11.23 11.49 12.53
N LEU A 65 10.99 10.18 12.55
CA LEU A 65 11.60 9.24 11.61
C LEU A 65 11.17 9.54 10.17
N ARG A 66 9.87 9.78 9.95
CA ARG A 66 9.35 10.14 8.63
C ARG A 66 10.01 11.41 8.10
N LEU A 67 10.10 12.47 8.89
CA LEU A 67 10.71 13.74 8.45
C LEU A 67 12.24 13.64 8.31
N LYS A 68 12.89 12.72 9.03
CA LYS A 68 14.32 12.41 8.83
C LYS A 68 14.59 11.81 7.45
N HIS A 69 13.76 10.86 7.02
CA HIS A 69 13.96 10.13 5.76
C HIS A 69 13.22 10.75 4.56
N PHE A 70 12.13 11.48 4.80
CA PHE A 70 11.27 12.10 3.79
C PHE A 70 10.90 13.53 4.24
N PRO A 71 11.85 14.49 4.18
CA PRO A 71 11.63 15.85 4.67
C PRO A 71 10.51 16.60 3.94
N ASN A 72 10.24 16.27 2.67
CA ASN A 72 9.20 16.90 1.84
C ASN A 72 7.91 16.05 1.80
N ALA A 73 7.63 15.32 2.88
CA ALA A 73 6.48 14.43 2.95
C ALA A 73 5.19 15.14 3.40
N GLU A 74 4.11 14.88 2.68
CA GLU A 74 2.74 15.10 3.12
C GLU A 74 2.16 13.80 3.71
N VAL A 75 1.33 13.92 4.74
CA VAL A 75 0.50 12.80 5.23
C VAL A 75 -0.97 13.14 5.08
N PHE A 76 -1.68 12.26 4.38
CA PHE A 76 -3.12 12.33 4.24
C PHE A 76 -3.79 11.12 4.91
N THR A 77 -4.88 11.35 5.63
CA THR A 77 -5.69 10.27 6.23
C THR A 77 -7.11 10.31 5.67
N ALA A 78 -7.41 9.36 4.79
CA ALA A 78 -8.74 9.18 4.22
C ALA A 78 -9.76 8.79 5.30
N LYS A 79 -10.90 9.48 5.29
CA LYS A 79 -11.96 9.31 6.31
C LYS A 79 -13.03 8.33 5.87
N GLY A 80 -13.50 7.53 6.82
CA GLY A 80 -14.61 6.59 6.63
C GLY A 80 -14.29 5.36 5.78
N VAL A 81 -13.02 4.95 5.68
CA VAL A 81 -12.55 3.84 4.83
C VAL A 81 -11.57 2.91 5.55
N PHE A 82 -11.50 1.68 5.07
CA PHE A 82 -10.51 0.68 5.49
C PHE A 82 -9.24 0.77 4.63
N HIS A 83 -8.43 -0.28 4.65
CA HIS A 83 -7.12 -0.29 3.99
C HIS A 83 -7.19 -0.02 2.48
N CYS A 84 -8.26 -0.47 1.81
CA CYS A 84 -8.39 -0.37 0.36
C CYS A 84 -9.08 0.94 -0.05
N TYR A 85 -8.66 2.08 0.52
CA TYR A 85 -9.21 3.40 0.21
C TYR A 85 -9.36 3.64 -1.30
N HIS A 86 -8.36 3.28 -2.11
CA HIS A 86 -8.36 3.41 -3.57
C HIS A 86 -9.50 2.67 -4.28
N THR A 87 -10.06 1.62 -3.67
CA THR A 87 -11.21 0.89 -4.23
C THR A 87 -12.53 1.22 -3.52
N GLU A 88 -12.48 1.68 -2.27
CA GLU A 88 -13.66 2.09 -1.48
C GLU A 88 -14.19 3.45 -1.91
N LYS A 89 -13.30 4.40 -2.24
CA LYS A 89 -13.59 5.77 -2.63
C LYS A 89 -12.70 6.22 -3.79
N THR A 90 -12.83 5.53 -4.92
CA THR A 90 -11.94 5.70 -6.08
C THR A 90 -11.83 7.14 -6.56
N PHE A 91 -12.94 7.87 -6.69
CA PHE A 91 -12.89 9.28 -7.15
C PHE A 91 -12.16 10.19 -6.16
N GLU A 92 -12.43 10.06 -4.84
CA GLU A 92 -11.71 10.86 -3.82
C GLU A 92 -10.21 10.52 -3.83
N PHE A 93 -9.86 9.26 -4.06
CA PHE A 93 -8.47 8.83 -4.16
C PHE A 93 -7.80 9.44 -5.41
N GLU A 94 -8.45 9.35 -6.57
CA GLU A 94 -7.97 9.93 -7.83
C GLU A 94 -7.75 11.44 -7.71
N GLU A 95 -8.74 12.18 -7.18
CA GLU A 95 -8.62 13.62 -6.93
C GLU A 95 -7.39 13.92 -6.04
N LYS A 96 -7.20 13.16 -4.95
CA LYS A 96 -6.05 13.38 -4.06
C LYS A 96 -4.71 13.09 -4.74
N ILE A 97 -4.64 12.09 -5.63
CA ILE A 97 -3.43 11.80 -6.40
C ILE A 97 -3.16 12.90 -7.42
N ILE A 98 -4.18 13.36 -8.14
CA ILE A 98 -4.08 14.46 -9.12
C ILE A 98 -3.59 15.75 -8.43
N ASP A 99 -4.20 16.10 -7.29
CA ASP A 99 -3.80 17.26 -6.49
C ASP A 99 -2.33 17.20 -6.05
N PHE A 100 -1.81 16.00 -5.77
CA PHE A 100 -0.43 15.81 -5.35
C PHE A 100 0.57 15.85 -6.50
N ILE A 101 0.23 15.24 -7.65
CA ILE A 101 1.12 15.25 -8.83
C ILE A 101 1.10 16.60 -9.57
N GLY A 102 0.06 17.40 -9.37
CA GLY A 102 -0.07 18.75 -9.93
C GLY A 102 -0.50 18.81 -11.39
N ASP A 103 -1.32 17.87 -11.84
CA ASP A 103 -1.94 17.88 -13.19
C ASP A 103 -3.17 18.81 -13.28
#